data_AF-A0A4Q3VK25-F1
#
_entry.id   AF-A0A4Q3VK25-F1
#
_cell.length_a   1.000
_cell.length_b   1.000
_cell.length_c   1.000
_cell.angle_alpha   90.00
_cell.angle_beta   90.00
_cell.angle_gamma   90.00
#
_symmetry.space_group_name_H-M   'P 1'
#
loop_
_entity.id
_entity.type
_entity.pdbx_description
1 polymer ?
#
loop_
_entity_poly.entity_id
_entity_poly.type
_entity_poly.pdbx_seq_one_letter_code
_entity_poly.pdbx_strand_id
1 'polypeptide(L)'
;MRKFSLFFLLSILFHPAFCQEGLLQFTANYFRSNPFIGEYSQFVRHLMNDPDLQEKQTLKRTDTSLFSFTGSYKTFNPFFFKPRKLKITLEETPAQFLDSLPPDTLLVYHLMAYAGNDVKAGQDIQKEFAKLHKQFKRKFAASNFQEISSETIERGAVHNYFVGNSDIAPLTIAWAKLNQEYVLDLILRIKVSENFAVLPTTFNDP
;
A
#
# COMPACT_ATOMS: atom_id res chain seq x y z
N MET A 1 -35.44 -24.69 -28.79
CA MET A 1 -34.10 -24.71 -28.15
C MET A 1 -33.57 -23.29 -28.06
N ARG A 2 -33.76 -22.58 -26.93
CA ARG A 2 -33.21 -21.23 -26.67
C ARG A 2 -33.48 -20.84 -25.21
N LYS A 3 -32.75 -21.44 -24.26
CA LYS A 3 -32.82 -21.08 -22.82
C LYS A 3 -31.45 -21.12 -22.11
N PHE A 4 -30.34 -21.16 -22.86
CA PHE A 4 -29.00 -21.26 -22.28
C PHE A 4 -28.17 -19.96 -22.32
N SER A 5 -28.73 -18.84 -22.79
CA SER A 5 -27.93 -17.62 -23.03
C SER A 5 -27.94 -16.61 -21.86
N LEU A 6 -28.75 -16.80 -20.82
CA LEU A 6 -28.90 -15.79 -19.76
C LEU A 6 -27.94 -15.99 -18.57
N PHE A 7 -27.32 -17.17 -18.41
CA PHE A 7 -26.44 -17.47 -17.27
C PHE A 7 -25.00 -16.98 -17.45
N PHE A 8 -24.58 -16.66 -18.69
CA PHE A 8 -23.21 -16.23 -18.98
C PHE A 8 -22.97 -14.72 -18.77
N LEU A 9 -24.05 -13.93 -18.65
CA LEU A 9 -23.97 -12.47 -18.45
C LEU A 9 -23.85 -12.07 -16.97
N LEU A 10 -24.17 -12.97 -16.02
CA LEU A 10 -24.12 -12.68 -14.59
C LEU A 10 -22.72 -12.91 -13.95
N SER A 11 -21.86 -13.72 -14.58
CA SER A 11 -20.53 -14.06 -14.05
C SER A 11 -19.48 -12.95 -14.21
N ILE A 12 -19.73 -11.98 -15.09
CA ILE A 12 -18.80 -10.87 -15.36
C ILE A 12 -18.89 -9.78 -14.27
N LEU A 13 -20.02 -9.69 -13.55
CA LEU A 13 -20.24 -8.64 -12.53
C LEU A 13 -19.62 -8.94 -11.15
N PHE A 14 -19.15 -10.16 -10.89
CA PHE A 14 -18.60 -10.54 -9.57
C PHE A 14 -17.07 -10.34 -9.43
N HIS A 15 -16.35 -10.05 -10.52
CA HIS A 15 -14.90 -9.92 -10.48
C HIS A 15 -14.33 -8.66 -9.77
N PRO A 16 -14.94 -7.47 -9.82
CA PRO A 16 -14.34 -6.30 -9.17
C PRO A 16 -14.43 -6.33 -7.63
N ALA A 17 -15.46 -6.97 -7.06
CA ALA A 17 -15.67 -7.05 -5.61
C ALA A 17 -14.58 -7.86 -4.88
N PHE A 18 -14.10 -8.95 -5.50
CA PHE A 18 -13.13 -9.85 -4.90
C PHE A 18 -11.75 -9.20 -4.67
N CYS A 19 -11.34 -8.29 -5.56
CA CYS A 19 -10.06 -7.58 -5.45
C CYS A 19 -10.06 -6.51 -4.36
N GLN A 20 -11.20 -5.84 -4.16
CA GLN A 20 -11.39 -4.87 -3.08
C GLN A 20 -11.33 -5.53 -1.71
N GLU A 21 -11.92 -6.73 -1.58
CA GLU A 21 -11.84 -7.53 -0.35
C GLU A 21 -10.39 -7.91 0.00
N GLY A 22 -9.57 -8.26 -1.01
CA GLY A 22 -8.15 -8.55 -0.84
C GLY A 22 -7.37 -7.38 -0.23
N LEU A 23 -7.60 -6.16 -0.73
CA LEU A 23 -6.98 -4.94 -0.22
C LEU A 23 -7.46 -4.58 1.19
N LEU A 24 -8.77 -4.68 1.42
CA LEU A 24 -9.37 -4.44 2.73
C LEU A 24 -8.78 -5.38 3.79
N GLN A 25 -8.70 -6.67 3.47
CA GLN A 25 -8.14 -7.68 4.37
C GLN A 25 -6.64 -7.49 4.59
N PHE A 26 -5.87 -7.13 3.54
CA PHE A 26 -4.46 -6.80 3.70
C PHE A 26 -4.29 -5.65 4.69
N THR A 27 -5.06 -4.59 4.47
CA THR A 27 -4.95 -3.37 5.27
C THR A 27 -5.34 -3.62 6.73
N ALA A 28 -6.41 -4.40 6.96
CA ALA A 28 -6.82 -4.79 8.31
C ALA A 28 -5.79 -5.66 9.06
N ASN A 29 -4.99 -6.46 8.35
CA ASN A 29 -3.99 -7.34 8.97
C ASN A 29 -2.68 -6.62 9.31
N TYR A 30 -2.29 -5.62 8.53
CA TYR A 30 -0.97 -4.99 8.63
C TYR A 30 -0.98 -3.56 9.14
N PHE A 31 -2.11 -2.84 9.06
CA PHE A 31 -2.20 -1.45 9.48
C PHE A 31 -3.18 -1.29 10.64
N ARG A 32 -2.80 -0.50 11.65
CA ARG A 32 -3.70 -0.15 12.77
C ARG A 32 -4.83 0.79 12.34
N SER A 33 -4.55 1.68 11.39
CA SER A 33 -5.51 2.61 10.81
C SER A 33 -5.83 2.19 9.39
N ASN A 34 -7.09 1.85 9.13
CA ASN A 34 -7.53 1.39 7.81
C ASN A 34 -8.25 2.54 7.07
N PRO A 35 -7.72 3.03 5.94
CA PRO A 35 -8.33 4.09 5.15
C PRO A 35 -9.62 3.65 4.45
N PHE A 36 -9.83 2.34 4.20
CA PHE A 36 -10.98 1.81 3.47
C PHE A 36 -12.18 1.48 4.35
N ILE A 37 -12.16 1.87 5.63
CA ILE A 37 -13.28 1.68 6.57
C ILE A 37 -13.77 3.05 7.04
N GLY A 38 -15.01 3.36 6.72
CA GLY A 38 -15.64 4.64 7.10
C GLY A 38 -15.14 5.81 6.27
N GLU A 39 -15.17 7.00 6.86
CA GLU A 39 -14.74 8.23 6.19
C GLU A 39 -13.22 8.41 6.25
N TYR A 40 -12.64 8.96 5.19
CA TYR A 40 -11.22 9.31 5.10
C TYR A 40 -10.79 10.23 6.25
N SER A 41 -11.59 11.25 6.60
CA SER A 41 -11.28 12.14 7.71
C SER A 41 -11.21 11.43 9.07
N GLN A 42 -11.95 10.33 9.25
CA GLN A 42 -11.91 9.52 10.46
C GLN A 42 -10.64 8.68 10.48
N PHE A 43 -10.26 8.10 9.34
CA PHE A 43 -8.96 7.43 9.17
C PHE A 43 -7.79 8.35 9.54
N VAL A 44 -7.73 9.56 8.99
CA VAL A 44 -6.64 10.51 9.28
C VAL A 44 -6.61 10.87 10.76
N ARG A 45 -7.78 11.15 11.35
CA ARG A 45 -7.89 11.42 12.79
C ARG A 45 -7.44 10.24 13.64
N HIS A 46 -7.81 9.02 13.28
CA HIS A 46 -7.40 7.81 13.98
C HIS A 46 -5.89 7.60 13.90
N LEU A 47 -5.30 7.73 12.70
CA LEU A 47 -3.86 7.60 12.48
C LEU A 47 -3.06 8.64 13.27
N MET A 48 -3.40 9.93 13.13
CA MET A 48 -2.66 11.01 13.79
C MET A 48 -2.75 10.94 15.32
N ASN A 49 -3.86 10.44 15.84
CA ASN A 49 -4.10 10.31 17.29
C ASN A 49 -3.78 8.92 17.85
N ASP A 50 -3.21 8.00 17.08
CA ASP A 50 -2.85 6.66 17.59
C ASP A 50 -1.85 6.81 18.77
N PRO A 51 -2.18 6.28 19.97
CA PRO A 51 -1.33 6.40 21.15
C PRO A 51 -0.04 5.56 21.09
N ASP A 52 0.04 4.56 20.20
CA ASP A 52 1.27 3.74 20.04
C ASP A 52 2.32 4.45 19.18
N LEU A 53 1.95 5.52 18.47
CA LEU A 53 2.86 6.31 17.64
C LEU A 53 3.66 7.32 18.45
N GLN A 54 4.97 7.30 18.24
CA GLN A 54 5.96 8.23 18.78
C GLN A 54 6.62 9.01 17.63
N GLU A 55 7.40 10.03 17.97
CA GLU A 55 8.17 10.83 17.00
C GLU A 55 7.29 11.39 15.87
N LYS A 56 6.06 11.80 16.20
CA LYS A 56 5.09 12.28 15.20
C LYS A 56 5.59 13.57 14.57
N GLN A 57 5.61 13.60 13.23
CA GLN A 57 5.89 14.78 12.45
C GLN A 57 4.75 14.98 11.45
N THR A 58 4.33 16.23 11.27
CA THR A 58 3.27 16.58 10.31
C THR A 58 3.68 17.81 9.55
N LEU A 59 3.85 17.66 8.24
CA LEU A 59 3.98 18.75 7.30
C LEU A 59 2.60 19.00 6.70
N LYS A 60 2.05 20.19 6.96
CA LYS A 60 0.79 20.60 6.35
C LYS A 60 1.04 20.99 4.89
N ARG A 61 0.01 20.80 4.06
CA ARG A 61 -0.01 21.29 2.69
C ARG A 61 0.16 22.81 2.67
N THR A 62 1.01 23.31 1.77
CA THR A 62 1.20 24.73 1.46
C THR A 62 1.16 24.90 -0.06
N ASP A 63 1.34 26.12 -0.55
CA ASP A 63 1.42 26.39 -2.00
C ASP A 63 2.60 25.67 -2.66
N THR A 64 3.63 25.33 -1.89
CA THR A 64 4.88 24.72 -2.39
C THR A 64 5.17 23.34 -1.83
N SER A 65 4.37 22.84 -0.88
CA SER A 65 4.59 21.53 -0.26
C SER A 65 3.30 20.72 -0.18
N LEU A 66 3.42 19.44 -0.49
CA LEU A 66 2.36 18.47 -0.28
C LEU A 66 2.26 18.06 1.20
N PHE A 67 1.11 17.56 1.61
CA PHE A 67 0.91 17.04 2.96
C PHE A 67 1.78 15.80 3.23
N SER A 68 2.33 15.71 4.44
CA SER A 68 3.00 14.50 4.91
C SER A 68 2.82 14.32 6.42
N PHE A 69 2.59 13.08 6.84
CA PHE A 69 2.57 12.66 8.22
C PHE A 69 3.54 11.49 8.39
N THR A 70 4.33 11.51 9.44
CA THR A 70 5.27 10.44 9.79
C THR A 70 5.18 10.13 11.28
N GLY A 71 5.36 8.87 11.65
CA GLY A 71 5.54 8.44 13.03
C GLY A 71 6.24 7.09 13.13
N SER A 72 6.59 6.69 14.34
CA SER A 72 7.18 5.37 14.61
C SER A 72 6.35 4.64 15.67
N TYR A 73 6.00 3.38 15.44
CA TYR A 73 5.25 2.57 16.41
C TYR A 73 6.16 2.07 17.53
N LYS A 74 5.65 2.10 18.77
CA LYS A 74 6.37 1.63 19.97
C LYS A 74 6.24 0.13 20.16
N THR A 75 5.04 -0.41 20.02
CA THR A 75 4.75 -1.81 20.38
C THR A 75 4.10 -2.62 19.26
N PHE A 76 3.48 -1.96 18.29
CA PHE A 76 2.83 -2.63 17.18
C PHE A 76 3.82 -3.41 16.31
N ASN A 77 3.47 -4.66 15.98
CA ASN A 77 4.22 -5.48 15.04
C ASN A 77 3.27 -6.49 14.36
N PRO A 78 2.95 -6.31 13.07
CA PRO A 78 2.13 -7.26 12.32
C PRO A 78 2.94 -8.37 11.62
N PHE A 79 4.26 -8.37 11.74
CA PHE A 79 5.14 -9.30 11.03
C PHE A 79 5.54 -10.50 11.90
N PHE A 80 5.98 -11.59 11.27
CA PHE A 80 6.48 -12.74 12.04
C PHE A 80 7.83 -12.45 12.72
N PHE A 81 8.62 -11.53 12.17
CA PHE A 81 9.91 -11.13 12.72
C PHE A 81 9.73 -9.87 13.58
N LYS A 82 10.70 -9.59 14.46
CA LYS A 82 10.68 -8.39 15.31
C LYS A 82 11.50 -7.28 14.67
N PRO A 83 10.90 -6.23 14.08
CA PRO A 83 11.65 -5.10 13.55
C PRO A 83 12.34 -4.33 14.69
N ARG A 84 13.48 -3.71 14.38
CA ARG A 84 14.16 -2.73 15.25
C ARG A 84 13.39 -1.41 15.30
N LYS A 85 12.84 -1.01 14.16
CA LYS A 85 12.01 0.21 14.00
C LYS A 85 10.87 -0.09 13.05
N LEU A 86 9.68 0.36 13.41
CA LEU A 86 8.50 0.33 12.54
C LEU A 86 8.01 1.75 12.31
N LYS A 87 8.19 2.25 11.09
CA LYS A 87 7.86 3.63 10.70
C LYS A 87 6.59 3.62 9.84
N ILE A 88 5.69 4.54 10.13
CA ILE A 88 4.51 4.81 9.30
C ILE A 88 4.69 6.16 8.61
N THR A 89 4.25 6.27 7.36
CA THR A 89 4.23 7.55 6.62
C THR A 89 2.97 7.63 5.78
N LEU A 90 2.30 8.78 5.79
CA LEU A 90 1.17 9.09 4.92
C LEU A 90 1.52 10.40 4.21
N GLU A 91 1.67 10.36 2.89
CA GLU A 91 2.10 11.53 2.12
C GLU A 91 1.29 11.71 0.84
N GLU A 92 1.07 12.95 0.45
CA GLU A 92 0.53 13.32 -0.84
C GLU A 92 1.66 13.28 -1.89
N THR A 93 1.42 12.62 -3.01
CA THR A 93 2.34 12.48 -4.14
C THR A 93 1.59 12.78 -5.44
N PRO A 94 2.17 13.59 -6.36
CA PRO A 94 1.53 13.84 -7.65
C PRO A 94 1.48 12.55 -8.47
N ALA A 95 0.30 12.19 -8.96
CA ALA A 95 0.14 11.16 -9.97
C ALA A 95 0.63 11.72 -11.30
N GLN A 96 1.74 11.18 -11.79
CA GLN A 96 2.21 11.48 -13.14
C GLN A 96 1.42 10.62 -14.13
N PHE A 97 0.45 11.22 -14.80
CA PHE A 97 -0.17 10.62 -15.99
C PHE A 97 0.64 11.01 -17.22
N LEU A 98 0.65 10.13 -18.23
CA LEU A 98 1.41 10.31 -19.47
C LEU A 98 0.94 11.51 -20.33
N ASP A 99 -0.21 12.12 -20.02
CA ASP A 99 -0.81 13.20 -20.80
C ASP A 99 -1.21 14.41 -19.96
N SER A 100 -1.28 15.56 -20.64
CA SER A 100 -1.42 16.98 -20.25
C SER A 100 -2.55 17.39 -19.27
N LEU A 101 -3.09 16.47 -18.48
CA LEU A 101 -3.99 16.78 -17.37
C LEU A 101 -3.20 17.31 -16.17
N PRO A 102 -3.77 18.22 -15.36
CA PRO A 102 -3.15 18.62 -14.10
C PRO A 102 -2.91 17.37 -13.24
N PRO A 103 -1.75 17.26 -12.56
CA PRO A 103 -1.42 16.09 -11.77
C PRO A 103 -2.47 15.90 -10.67
N ASP A 104 -3.24 14.83 -10.74
CA ASP A 104 -4.07 14.38 -9.61
C ASP A 104 -3.14 14.02 -8.44
N THR A 105 -3.60 14.14 -7.20
CA THR A 105 -2.77 13.82 -6.03
C THR A 105 -3.21 12.48 -5.46
N LEU A 106 -2.27 11.55 -5.33
CA LEU A 106 -2.48 10.31 -4.61
C LEU A 106 -1.93 10.43 -3.20
N LEU A 107 -2.59 9.78 -2.26
CA LEU A 107 -2.01 9.53 -0.95
C LEU A 107 -1.28 8.20 -0.98
N VAL A 108 -0.05 8.21 -0.48
CA VAL A 108 0.78 7.03 -0.34
C VAL A 108 0.98 6.77 1.14
N TYR A 109 0.56 5.59 1.58
CA TYR A 109 0.57 5.17 2.97
C TYR A 109 1.52 3.99 3.15
N HIS A 110 2.68 4.27 3.72
CA HIS A 110 3.80 3.36 3.93
C HIS A 110 3.81 2.80 5.35
N LEU A 111 4.09 1.51 5.47
CA LEU A 111 4.52 0.86 6.71
C LEU A 111 5.87 0.19 6.47
N MET A 112 6.92 0.82 6.99
CA MET A 112 8.31 0.40 6.82
C MET A 112 8.84 -0.29 8.08
N ALA A 113 9.25 -1.54 7.95
CA ALA A 113 9.85 -2.35 9.00
C ALA A 113 11.35 -2.53 8.78
N TYR A 114 12.16 -1.95 9.66
CA TYR A 114 13.62 -2.04 9.64
C TYR A 114 14.07 -3.22 10.49
N ALA A 115 14.71 -4.23 9.89
CA ALA A 115 15.14 -5.45 10.59
C ALA A 115 16.59 -5.40 11.10
N GLY A 116 17.42 -4.48 10.60
CA GLY A 116 18.85 -4.39 10.88
C GLY A 116 19.71 -4.83 9.69
N ASN A 117 21.01 -5.04 9.91
CA ASN A 117 22.01 -5.21 8.84
C ASN A 117 22.63 -6.62 8.75
N ASP A 118 22.29 -7.52 9.66
CA ASP A 118 22.86 -8.86 9.70
C ASP A 118 22.19 -9.83 8.71
N VAL A 119 22.83 -10.99 8.50
CA VAL A 119 22.34 -12.02 7.56
C VAL A 119 20.95 -12.54 7.94
N LYS A 120 20.68 -12.65 9.25
CA LYS A 120 19.39 -13.14 9.75
C LYS A 120 18.27 -12.14 9.44
N ALA A 121 18.51 -10.84 9.62
CA ALA A 121 17.58 -9.78 9.23
C ALA A 121 17.22 -9.87 7.74
N GLY A 122 18.20 -10.08 6.87
CA GLY A 122 17.96 -10.29 5.43
C GLY A 122 17.10 -11.52 5.15
N GLN A 123 17.37 -12.64 5.80
CA GLN A 123 16.58 -13.87 5.66
C GLN A 123 15.13 -13.69 6.17
N ASP A 124 14.96 -13.03 7.31
CA ASP A 124 13.64 -12.79 7.91
C ASP A 124 12.78 -11.89 7.02
N ILE A 125 13.35 -10.80 6.49
CA ILE A 125 12.66 -9.90 5.55
C ILE A 125 12.25 -10.64 4.27
N GLN A 126 13.18 -11.37 3.64
CA GLN A 126 12.89 -12.10 2.40
C GLN A 126 11.84 -13.19 2.60
N LYS A 127 11.87 -13.87 3.75
CA LYS A 127 10.85 -14.86 4.12
C LYS A 127 9.48 -14.20 4.31
N GLU A 128 9.41 -13.01 4.92
CA GLU A 128 8.13 -12.32 5.12
C GLU A 128 7.58 -11.82 3.80
N PHE A 129 8.44 -11.25 2.97
CA PHE A 129 8.13 -10.83 1.60
C PHE A 129 7.52 -11.99 0.78
N ALA A 130 8.17 -13.15 0.79
CA ALA A 130 7.67 -14.33 0.08
C ALA A 130 6.35 -14.86 0.67
N LYS A 131 6.20 -14.85 1.99
CA LYS A 131 4.97 -15.25 2.69
C LYS A 131 3.80 -14.34 2.31
N LEU A 132 4.00 -13.03 2.34
CA LEU A 132 3.02 -12.04 1.94
C LEU A 132 2.57 -12.27 0.50
N HIS A 133 3.52 -12.45 -0.43
CA HIS A 133 3.17 -12.72 -1.82
C HIS A 133 2.36 -14.00 -1.97
N LYS A 134 2.76 -15.10 -1.32
CA LYS A 134 2.00 -16.35 -1.35
C LYS A 134 0.57 -16.18 -0.82
N GLN A 135 0.39 -15.38 0.23
CA GLN A 135 -0.90 -15.16 0.88
C GLN A 135 -1.85 -14.28 0.05
N PHE A 136 -1.33 -13.25 -0.63
CA PHE A 136 -2.16 -12.22 -1.25
C PHE A 136 -2.21 -12.27 -2.77
N LYS A 137 -1.26 -12.92 -3.48
CA LYS A 137 -1.25 -12.92 -4.97
C LYS A 137 -2.54 -13.37 -5.63
N ARG A 138 -3.30 -14.27 -4.98
CA ARG A 138 -4.57 -14.79 -5.51
C ARG A 138 -5.78 -13.92 -5.19
N LYS A 139 -5.61 -12.86 -4.40
CA LYS A 139 -6.68 -11.93 -3.99
C LYS A 139 -6.71 -10.65 -4.83
N PHE A 140 -5.83 -10.58 -5.83
CA PHE A 140 -5.70 -9.47 -6.76
C PHE A 140 -5.84 -9.99 -8.18
N ALA A 141 -6.23 -9.12 -9.11
CA ALA A 141 -6.45 -9.50 -10.50
C ALA A 141 -5.13 -9.85 -11.20
N ALA A 142 -4.08 -9.10 -10.91
CA ALA A 142 -2.75 -9.34 -11.41
C ALA A 142 -1.69 -8.95 -10.37
N SER A 143 -0.48 -9.47 -10.56
CA SER A 143 0.70 -9.01 -9.83
C SER A 143 1.93 -9.09 -10.72
N ASN A 144 2.84 -8.13 -10.59
CA ASN A 144 4.16 -8.22 -11.22
C ASN A 144 5.26 -8.37 -10.16
N PHE A 145 6.46 -8.69 -10.62
CA PHE A 145 7.66 -8.77 -9.81
C PHE A 145 8.79 -8.01 -10.50
N GLN A 146 9.55 -7.26 -9.73
CA GLN A 146 10.71 -6.53 -10.21
C GLN A 146 11.81 -6.56 -9.17
N GLU A 147 13.03 -6.88 -9.58
CA GLU A 147 14.22 -6.65 -8.76
C GLU A 147 14.62 -5.18 -8.87
N ILE A 148 15.03 -4.59 -7.75
CA ILE A 148 15.45 -3.19 -7.67
C ILE A 148 16.88 -3.10 -7.16
N SER A 149 17.67 -2.25 -7.80
CA SER A 149 19.02 -1.86 -7.37
C SER A 149 19.28 -0.43 -7.83
N SER A 150 19.97 0.34 -7.00
CA SER A 150 20.37 1.72 -7.27
C SER A 150 21.61 2.07 -6.44
N GLU A 151 22.12 3.28 -6.54
CA GLU A 151 23.24 3.75 -5.71
C GLU A 151 22.95 3.64 -4.21
N THR A 152 21.69 3.83 -3.80
CA THR A 152 21.25 3.75 -2.39
C THR A 152 20.70 2.38 -2.01
N ILE A 153 20.26 1.58 -2.98
CA ILE A 153 19.65 0.26 -2.79
C ILE A 153 20.61 -0.80 -3.32
N GLU A 154 21.33 -1.45 -2.42
CA GLU A 154 22.29 -2.50 -2.78
C GLU A 154 21.58 -3.69 -3.46
N ARG A 155 20.41 -4.06 -2.91
CA ARG A 155 19.56 -5.12 -3.45
C ARG A 155 18.15 -4.98 -2.91
N GLY A 156 17.16 -5.25 -3.73
CA GLY A 156 15.77 -5.35 -3.28
C GLY A 156 14.88 -6.00 -4.32
N ALA A 157 13.62 -6.19 -3.96
CA ALA A 157 12.60 -6.59 -4.90
C ALA A 157 11.23 -6.04 -4.51
N VAL A 158 10.35 -5.98 -5.50
CA VAL A 158 9.03 -5.38 -5.39
C VAL A 158 7.99 -6.31 -6.03
N HIS A 159 6.87 -6.47 -5.35
CA HIS A 159 5.63 -6.99 -5.90
C HIS A 159 4.59 -5.89 -5.95
N ASN A 160 4.10 -5.56 -7.14
CA ASN A 160 2.95 -4.68 -7.31
C ASN A 160 1.71 -5.53 -7.55
N TYR A 161 0.61 -5.22 -6.86
CA TYR A 161 -0.65 -5.93 -6.95
C TYR A 161 -1.72 -5.01 -7.52
N PHE A 162 -2.37 -5.47 -8.59
CA PHE A 162 -3.30 -4.69 -9.39
C PHE A 162 -4.73 -5.20 -9.20
N VAL A 163 -5.67 -4.28 -9.30
CA VAL A 163 -7.11 -4.53 -9.22
C VAL A 163 -7.74 -4.22 -10.57
N GLY A 164 -8.56 -5.14 -11.10
CA GLY A 164 -9.23 -4.95 -12.39
C GLY A 164 -8.30 -4.48 -13.51
N ASN A 165 -8.75 -3.47 -14.26
CA ASN A 165 -8.01 -2.83 -15.35
C ASN A 165 -7.25 -1.56 -14.90
N SER A 166 -6.83 -1.47 -13.63
CA SER A 166 -6.05 -0.30 -13.17
C SER A 166 -4.58 -0.42 -13.56
N ASP A 167 -4.03 0.67 -14.10
CA ASP A 167 -2.59 0.80 -14.37
C ASP A 167 -1.78 1.16 -13.11
N ILE A 168 -2.46 1.50 -12.01
CA ILE A 168 -1.85 1.87 -10.74
C ILE A 168 -2.09 0.73 -9.75
N ALA A 169 -1.01 0.17 -9.21
CA ALA A 169 -1.11 -0.83 -8.15
C ALA A 169 -1.54 -0.18 -6.83
N PRO A 170 -2.76 -0.44 -6.30
CA PRO A 170 -3.17 0.06 -4.99
C PRO A 170 -2.34 -0.51 -3.84
N LEU A 171 -1.72 -1.67 -4.05
CA LEU A 171 -0.84 -2.30 -3.07
C LEU A 171 0.51 -2.64 -3.72
N THR A 172 1.58 -2.22 -3.08
CA THR A 172 2.94 -2.68 -3.36
C THR A 172 3.55 -3.23 -2.08
N ILE A 173 4.28 -4.33 -2.22
CA ILE A 173 5.12 -4.89 -1.16
C ILE A 173 6.54 -4.84 -1.70
N ALA A 174 7.45 -4.25 -0.95
CA ALA A 174 8.84 -4.12 -1.33
C ALA A 174 9.75 -4.57 -0.20
N TRP A 175 10.90 -5.13 -0.54
CA TRP A 175 12.01 -5.23 0.40
C TRP A 175 13.28 -4.70 -0.23
N ALA A 176 14.17 -4.15 0.58
CA ALA A 176 15.45 -3.64 0.14
C ALA A 176 16.50 -3.70 1.24
N LYS A 177 17.77 -3.77 0.85
CA LYS A 177 18.92 -3.43 1.68
C LYS A 177 19.29 -1.97 1.36
N LEU A 178 18.78 -1.06 2.18
CA LEU A 178 18.91 0.38 2.05
C LEU A 178 19.95 0.88 3.06
N ASN A 179 21.03 1.52 2.61
CA ASN A 179 22.09 2.04 3.49
C ASN A 179 22.56 1.01 4.56
N GLN A 180 22.79 -0.23 4.11
CA GLN A 180 23.17 -1.38 4.93
C GLN A 180 22.07 -1.99 5.83
N GLU A 181 20.88 -1.40 5.93
CA GLU A 181 19.77 -1.98 6.69
C GLU A 181 18.74 -2.67 5.78
N TYR A 182 18.27 -3.84 6.19
CA TYR A 182 17.16 -4.53 5.55
C TYR A 182 15.83 -3.91 5.98
N VAL A 183 15.03 -3.54 5.00
CA VAL A 183 13.73 -2.89 5.16
C VAL A 183 12.69 -3.67 4.37
N LEU A 184 11.53 -3.91 4.99
CA LEU A 184 10.31 -4.31 4.30
C LEU A 184 9.36 -3.12 4.30
N ASP A 185 8.81 -2.77 3.15
CA ASP A 185 7.89 -1.64 2.99
C ASP A 185 6.57 -2.14 2.39
N LEU A 186 5.47 -1.86 3.10
CA LEU A 186 4.11 -2.09 2.62
C LEU A 186 3.53 -0.75 2.21
N ILE A 187 3.16 -0.63 0.94
CA ILE A 187 2.79 0.64 0.33
C ILE A 187 1.35 0.54 -0.16
N LEU A 188 0.47 1.38 0.38
CA LEU A 188 -0.90 1.55 -0.09
C LEU A 188 -1.00 2.87 -0.87
N ARG A 189 -1.57 2.81 -2.08
CA ARG A 189 -1.92 4.00 -2.87
C ARG A 189 -3.42 4.22 -2.79
N ILE A 190 -3.79 5.43 -2.37
CA ILE A 190 -5.15 5.79 -2.02
C ILE A 190 -5.53 7.03 -2.83
N LYS A 191 -6.69 6.97 -3.49
CA LYS A 191 -7.35 8.15 -4.02
C LYS A 191 -8.46 8.56 -3.03
N VAL A 192 -8.69 9.86 -2.88
CA VAL A 192 -9.77 10.37 -2.01
C VAL A 192 -10.84 10.99 -2.88
N SER A 193 -12.07 10.54 -2.72
CA SER A 193 -13.25 11.11 -3.37
C SER A 193 -14.34 11.29 -2.33
N GLU A 194 -14.95 12.48 -2.27
CA GLU A 194 -16.04 12.81 -1.35
C GLU A 194 -15.81 12.38 0.12
N ASN A 195 -14.59 12.54 0.62
CA ASN A 195 -14.19 12.12 1.99
C ASN A 195 -14.24 10.59 2.21
N PHE A 196 -14.09 9.79 1.15
CA PHE A 196 -13.88 8.35 1.19
C PHE A 196 -12.58 7.95 0.49
N ALA A 197 -11.92 6.91 1.01
CA ALA A 197 -10.80 6.29 0.32
C ALA A 197 -11.33 5.36 -0.78
N VAL A 198 -10.94 5.64 -2.02
CA VAL A 198 -11.29 4.84 -3.20
C VAL A 198 -10.02 4.30 -3.85
N LEU A 199 -10.18 3.24 -4.65
CA LEU A 199 -9.07 2.66 -5.38
C LEU A 199 -8.55 3.65 -6.43
N PRO A 200 -7.23 3.79 -6.62
CA PRO A 200 -6.68 4.50 -7.75
C PRO A 200 -6.95 3.67 -9.02
N THR A 201 -7.97 4.02 -9.78
CA THR A 201 -8.22 3.50 -11.13
C THR A 201 -7.82 4.56 -12.15
N THR A 202 -7.17 4.13 -13.23
CA THR A 202 -7.13 4.93 -14.46
C THR A 202 -8.53 4.93 -15.06
N PHE A 203 -8.94 6.05 -15.67
CA PHE A 203 -10.25 6.39 -16.24
C PHE A 203 -11.23 7.16 -15.33
N ASN A 204 -11.53 8.37 -15.82
CA ASN A 204 -12.64 9.28 -15.49
C ASN A 204 -13.70 8.67 -14.57
N ASP A 205 -13.66 9.05 -13.29
CA ASP A 205 -14.91 9.11 -12.53
C ASP A 205 -15.80 10.13 -13.26
N PRO A 206 -17.00 9.76 -13.73
CA PRO A 206 -17.94 10.70 -14.35
C PRO A 206 -18.42 11.77 -13.38
#